data_AF-A0A7S2IDB3-F1
#
_entry.id   AF-A0A7S2IDB3-F1
#
_cell.length_a   1.000
_cell.length_b   1.000
_cell.length_c   1.000
_cell.angle_alpha   90.00
_cell.angle_beta   90.00
_cell.angle_gamma   90.00
#
_symmetry.space_group_name_H-M   'P 1'
#
loop_
_entity.id
_entity.type
_entity.pdbx_description
1 polymer ?
#
loop_
_entity_poly.entity_id
_entity_poly.type
_entity_poly.pdbx_seq_one_letter_code
_entity_poly.pdbx_strand_id
1 'polypeptide(L)'
;AAAGSLKLDGQMALALEGGGWHSVNAFAGVTAGLLAAFEKQHGTTSNPTLANTQLFKDISAISSVSGGTWFFASLAYSDEFSALVDSMAADPANAAGLWDKGWVSKLMAKGVVKNKFEDLLDRVSDLDSSVEKIRPFEMARETGYFWNKDDGDTWASWIGSMLQTTAGIPPDTRLGSDTVAPWATGKIWLLDHSIIAGSKDDQAQIWSEPDSKMSYYMMSRREPLPTYIPAIFSVTLGAGGAAPAPLSYASETALESMKTVQYTSGGRHKRAKAKISSAKGQAEFAEGYDSPGSLSLHGTVAASSAAGGAICLSPFLGLANEFLGVDFTVWLASSTTGSGFKEAEELISKKAPVADVAKAQVRAVIDGGYTDNTAIAHLVANGATEVISLLDIGEKDYSHSICYLFNGGPVTNGVASSSGSTFGVPLLHFQIFEESADDIKQQLLNLPKVRHPGSKKLKHLSIGTITGTTVDNEWFGTKAGEKVTIHIVSVSSLVWVDDLEDFPSYKLLVGEIVAAMASTDNAEMVRSQLLGTMMHY
;
A
#
# COMPACT_ATOMS: atom_id res chain seq x y z
N ALA A 1 -23.26 -14.85 16.53
CA ALA A 1 -22.69 -16.15 16.12
C ALA A 1 -21.38 -15.82 15.42
N ALA A 2 -20.25 -16.27 15.96
CA ALA A 2 -18.96 -16.08 15.29
C ALA A 2 -19.04 -16.81 13.94
N ALA A 3 -19.17 -16.07 12.85
CA ALA A 3 -18.90 -16.62 11.53
C ALA A 3 -17.52 -17.27 11.63
N GLY A 4 -17.42 -18.57 11.35
CA GLY A 4 -16.13 -19.25 11.32
C GLY A 4 -15.25 -18.43 10.37
N SER A 5 -14.24 -17.76 10.92
CA SER A 5 -13.38 -16.84 10.17
C SER A 5 -12.88 -17.60 8.96
N LEU A 6 -13.17 -17.09 7.77
CA LEU A 6 -12.75 -17.74 6.54
C LEU A 6 -11.23 -17.61 6.50
N LYS A 7 -10.53 -18.67 6.91
CA LYS A 7 -9.08 -18.69 6.87
C LYS A 7 -8.63 -19.07 5.46
N LEU A 8 -7.52 -18.51 5.03
CA LEU A 8 -6.84 -18.85 3.78
C LEU A 8 -6.13 -20.21 3.87
N ASP A 9 -6.57 -21.10 4.76
CA ASP A 9 -5.87 -22.31 5.20
C ASP A 9 -5.40 -23.14 4.01
N GLY A 10 -4.08 -23.09 3.75
CA GLY A 10 -3.46 -23.86 2.66
C GLY A 10 -3.67 -23.31 1.25
N GLN A 11 -4.25 -22.12 1.11
CA GLN A 11 -4.52 -21.50 -0.19
C GLN A 11 -3.35 -20.65 -0.67
N MET A 12 -3.15 -20.65 -1.99
CA MET A 12 -2.22 -19.75 -2.65
C MET A 12 -2.76 -18.32 -2.61
N ALA A 13 -1.88 -17.38 -2.26
CA ALA A 13 -2.18 -15.95 -2.21
C ALA A 13 -1.15 -15.12 -2.99
N LEU A 14 -1.51 -13.87 -3.31
CA LEU A 14 -0.66 -12.90 -4.00
C LEU A 14 -0.38 -11.70 -3.09
N ALA A 15 0.89 -11.40 -2.86
CA ALA A 15 1.35 -10.22 -2.15
C ALA A 15 1.94 -9.21 -3.15
N LEU A 16 1.51 -7.95 -3.05
CA LEU A 16 1.93 -6.85 -3.92
C LEU A 16 2.61 -5.76 -3.10
N GLU A 17 3.95 -5.69 -3.20
CA GLU A 17 4.77 -4.73 -2.44
C GLU A 17 4.41 -3.27 -2.77
N GLY A 18 4.60 -2.39 -1.79
CA GLY A 18 4.52 -0.95 -1.97
C GLY A 18 5.78 -0.36 -2.61
N GLY A 19 5.61 0.79 -3.28
CA GLY A 19 6.67 1.51 -4.00
C GLY A 19 6.11 2.58 -4.93
N GLY A 20 4.98 3.19 -4.54
CA GLY A 20 4.29 4.24 -5.29
C GLY A 20 4.13 3.92 -6.77
N TRP A 21 4.58 4.86 -7.61
CA TRP A 21 4.49 4.73 -9.06
C TRP A 21 5.29 3.56 -9.59
N HIS A 22 6.47 3.28 -9.03
CA HIS A 22 7.33 2.24 -9.55
C HIS A 22 6.66 0.86 -9.46
N SER A 23 6.03 0.52 -8.34
CA SER A 23 5.30 -0.75 -8.19
C SER A 23 4.16 -0.89 -9.19
N VAL A 24 3.39 0.17 -9.47
CA VAL A 24 2.30 0.12 -10.47
C VAL A 24 2.83 -0.27 -11.85
N ASN A 25 3.91 0.38 -12.27
CA ASN A 25 4.52 0.15 -13.56
C ASN A 25 5.16 -1.25 -13.61
N ALA A 26 5.92 -1.62 -12.58
CA ALA A 26 6.57 -2.91 -12.46
C ALA A 26 5.55 -4.07 -12.54
N PHE A 27 4.47 -4.01 -11.76
CA PHE A 27 3.49 -5.09 -11.68
C PHE A 27 2.60 -5.18 -12.93
N ALA A 28 2.30 -4.05 -13.57
CA ALA A 28 1.65 -4.05 -14.89
C ALA A 28 2.53 -4.74 -15.94
N GLY A 29 3.84 -4.42 -15.96
CA GLY A 29 4.81 -5.08 -16.82
C GLY A 29 4.93 -6.58 -16.56
N VAL A 30 5.03 -6.98 -15.28
CA VAL A 30 5.11 -8.40 -14.89
C VAL A 30 3.85 -9.16 -15.32
N THR A 31 2.67 -8.60 -15.07
CA THR A 31 1.40 -9.26 -15.41
C THR A 31 1.25 -9.43 -16.92
N ALA A 32 1.51 -8.38 -17.70
CA ALA A 32 1.50 -8.47 -19.17
C ALA A 32 2.57 -9.43 -19.71
N GLY A 33 3.76 -9.44 -19.09
CA GLY A 33 4.86 -10.35 -19.43
C GLY A 33 4.50 -11.82 -19.20
N LEU A 34 3.81 -12.13 -18.09
CA LEU A 34 3.32 -13.49 -17.80
C LEU A 34 2.26 -13.94 -18.82
N LEU A 35 1.31 -13.08 -19.16
CA LEU A 35 0.30 -13.36 -20.19
C LEU A 35 0.93 -13.62 -21.56
N ALA A 36 1.92 -12.81 -21.96
CA ALA A 36 2.66 -13.00 -23.20
C ALA A 36 3.48 -14.31 -23.21
N ALA A 37 4.12 -14.65 -22.09
CA ALA A 37 4.84 -15.90 -21.94
C ALA A 37 3.90 -17.12 -22.02
N PHE A 38 2.72 -17.03 -21.42
CA PHE A 38 1.68 -18.05 -21.45
C PHE A 38 1.24 -18.38 -22.89
N GLU A 39 0.97 -17.35 -23.69
CA GLU A 39 0.57 -17.51 -25.09
C GLU A 39 1.64 -18.23 -25.91
N LYS A 40 2.90 -17.78 -25.79
CA LYS A 40 4.03 -18.39 -26.50
C LYS A 40 4.20 -19.87 -26.16
N GLN A 41 3.93 -20.25 -24.92
CA GLN A 41 4.03 -21.65 -24.49
C GLN A 41 2.92 -22.53 -25.07
N HIS A 42 1.68 -22.03 -25.09
CA HIS A 42 0.52 -22.84 -25.46
C HIS A 42 0.20 -22.79 -26.97
N GLY A 43 0.83 -21.89 -27.73
CA GLY A 43 0.55 -21.70 -29.15
C GLY A 43 -0.92 -21.35 -29.41
N THR A 44 -1.61 -20.87 -28.39
CA THR A 44 -3.03 -20.51 -28.41
C THR A 44 -3.23 -19.11 -28.97
N THR A 45 -4.50 -18.75 -29.19
CA THR A 45 -5.02 -17.49 -29.74
C THR A 45 -4.12 -16.26 -29.53
N SER A 46 -4.00 -15.46 -30.59
CA SER A 46 -3.19 -14.23 -30.75
C SER A 46 -3.46 -13.09 -29.75
N ASN A 47 -4.14 -13.34 -28.63
CA ASN A 47 -4.68 -12.36 -27.68
C ASN A 47 -4.84 -13.00 -26.27
N PRO A 48 -3.76 -13.18 -25.49
CA PRO A 48 -3.85 -13.65 -24.11
C PRO A 48 -4.50 -12.56 -23.25
N THR A 49 -5.46 -12.97 -22.42
CA THR A 49 -6.13 -12.09 -21.46
C THR A 49 -6.14 -12.72 -20.08
N LEU A 50 -6.29 -11.91 -19.03
CA LEU A 50 -6.47 -12.46 -17.68
C LEU A 50 -7.65 -13.45 -17.59
N ALA A 51 -8.73 -13.17 -18.32
CA ALA A 51 -9.91 -14.03 -18.34
C ALA A 51 -9.69 -15.37 -19.06
N ASN A 52 -8.99 -15.38 -20.19
CA ASN A 52 -8.82 -16.61 -21.00
C ASN A 52 -7.64 -17.48 -20.54
N THR A 53 -6.60 -16.88 -19.96
CA THR A 53 -5.42 -17.59 -19.44
C THR A 53 -5.67 -18.19 -18.07
N GLN A 54 -6.64 -17.64 -17.30
CA GLN A 54 -6.88 -18.04 -15.92
C GLN A 54 -5.62 -17.87 -15.03
N LEU A 55 -4.73 -16.92 -15.37
CA LEU A 55 -3.44 -16.70 -14.70
C LEU A 55 -3.53 -16.60 -13.17
N PHE A 56 -4.62 -16.03 -12.66
CA PHE A 56 -4.85 -15.83 -11.23
C PHE A 56 -5.95 -16.74 -10.66
N LYS A 57 -6.34 -17.81 -11.35
CA LYS A 57 -7.48 -18.64 -10.93
C LYS A 57 -7.28 -19.25 -9.55
N ASP A 58 -6.10 -19.80 -9.28
CA ASP A 58 -5.81 -20.52 -8.03
C ASP A 58 -5.46 -19.59 -6.85
N ILE A 59 -5.28 -18.29 -7.13
CA ILE A 59 -5.05 -17.26 -6.12
C ILE A 59 -6.37 -16.95 -5.40
N SER A 60 -6.48 -17.33 -4.15
CA SER A 60 -7.72 -17.16 -3.39
C SER A 60 -7.81 -15.79 -2.71
N ALA A 61 -6.64 -15.23 -2.35
CA ALA A 61 -6.54 -13.91 -1.74
C ALA A 61 -5.39 -13.10 -2.33
N ILE A 62 -5.57 -11.78 -2.32
CA ILE A 62 -4.55 -10.81 -2.71
C ILE A 62 -4.39 -9.83 -1.56
N SER A 63 -3.15 -9.55 -1.17
CA SER A 63 -2.80 -8.48 -0.24
C SER A 63 -1.96 -7.46 -0.97
N SER A 64 -2.23 -6.19 -0.72
CA SER A 64 -1.48 -5.12 -1.37
C SER A 64 -1.31 -3.92 -0.46
N VAL A 65 -0.20 -3.23 -0.69
CA VAL A 65 0.17 -2.03 0.03
C VAL A 65 0.67 -0.95 -0.94
N SER A 66 0.37 0.31 -0.64
CA SER A 66 0.87 1.47 -1.38
C SER A 66 0.68 1.39 -2.90
N GLY A 67 1.76 1.53 -3.67
CA GLY A 67 1.76 1.36 -5.14
C GLY A 67 1.18 0.02 -5.62
N GLY A 68 1.39 -1.08 -4.88
CA GLY A 68 0.75 -2.36 -5.16
C GLY A 68 -0.78 -2.30 -5.06
N THR A 69 -1.31 -1.48 -4.14
CA THR A 69 -2.75 -1.23 -4.01
C THR A 69 -3.30 -0.41 -5.18
N TRP A 70 -2.55 0.58 -5.70
CA TRP A 70 -2.93 1.33 -6.90
C TRP A 70 -3.03 0.42 -8.12
N PHE A 71 -2.06 -0.47 -8.30
CA PHE A 71 -2.04 -1.46 -9.36
C PHE A 71 -3.26 -2.39 -9.27
N PHE A 72 -3.48 -3.00 -8.11
CA PHE A 72 -4.56 -3.97 -7.96
C PHE A 72 -5.94 -3.33 -8.10
N ALA A 73 -6.15 -2.14 -7.53
CA ALA A 73 -7.38 -1.38 -7.73
C ALA A 73 -7.64 -1.12 -9.22
N SER A 74 -6.61 -0.68 -9.94
CA SER A 74 -6.70 -0.44 -11.38
C SER A 74 -7.04 -1.73 -12.14
N LEU A 75 -6.38 -2.85 -11.83
CA LEU A 75 -6.61 -4.11 -12.54
C LEU A 75 -7.98 -4.74 -12.25
N ALA A 76 -8.47 -4.64 -11.01
CA ALA A 76 -9.69 -5.30 -10.58
C ALA A 76 -10.96 -4.46 -10.83
N TYR A 77 -10.87 -3.12 -10.86
CA TYR A 77 -12.04 -2.23 -10.97
C TYR A 77 -12.10 -1.45 -12.29
N SER A 78 -11.13 -1.63 -13.20
CA SER A 78 -11.13 -0.95 -14.49
C SER A 78 -10.99 -1.92 -15.66
N ASP A 79 -12.04 -2.00 -16.47
CA ASP A 79 -12.02 -2.67 -17.76
C ASP A 79 -11.00 -2.02 -18.71
N GLU A 80 -10.85 -0.69 -18.66
CA GLU A 80 -9.88 0.04 -19.49
C GLU A 80 -8.44 -0.34 -19.15
N PHE A 81 -8.10 -0.40 -17.85
CA PHE A 81 -6.76 -0.76 -17.40
C PHE A 81 -6.47 -2.24 -17.64
N SER A 82 -7.44 -3.14 -17.39
CA SER A 82 -7.29 -4.56 -17.71
C SER A 82 -7.06 -4.76 -19.22
N ALA A 83 -7.83 -4.08 -20.07
CA ALA A 83 -7.66 -4.15 -21.52
C ALA A 83 -6.31 -3.59 -21.99
N LEU A 84 -5.76 -2.60 -21.29
CA LEU A 84 -4.40 -2.10 -21.54
C LEU A 84 -3.35 -3.18 -21.24
N VAL A 85 -3.44 -3.86 -20.09
CA VAL A 85 -2.53 -4.96 -19.72
C VAL A 85 -2.64 -6.12 -20.72
N ASP A 86 -3.85 -6.51 -21.10
CA ASP A 86 -4.09 -7.54 -22.11
C ASP A 86 -3.49 -7.13 -23.48
N SER A 87 -3.64 -5.86 -23.87
CA SER A 87 -3.07 -5.34 -25.13
C SER A 87 -1.54 -5.35 -25.12
N MET A 88 -0.90 -5.04 -23.99
CA MET A 88 0.55 -5.15 -23.84
C MET A 88 1.04 -6.59 -23.96
N ALA A 89 0.25 -7.55 -23.45
CA ALA A 89 0.57 -8.97 -23.55
C ALA A 89 0.43 -9.49 -24.99
N ALA A 90 -0.58 -9.02 -25.73
CA ALA A 90 -0.81 -9.38 -27.13
C ALA A 90 0.21 -8.75 -28.11
N ASP A 91 0.80 -7.60 -27.76
CA ASP A 91 1.88 -6.97 -28.52
C ASP A 91 3.08 -6.59 -27.63
N PRO A 92 3.89 -7.58 -27.19
CA PRO A 92 5.05 -7.35 -26.32
C PRO A 92 6.06 -6.35 -26.88
N ALA A 93 6.20 -6.28 -28.21
CA ALA A 93 7.15 -5.39 -28.87
C ALA A 93 6.74 -3.91 -28.77
N ASN A 94 5.44 -3.64 -28.63
CA ASN A 94 4.89 -2.29 -28.50
C ASN A 94 4.38 -1.98 -27.09
N ALA A 95 4.62 -2.84 -26.10
CA ALA A 95 4.12 -2.66 -24.73
C ALA A 95 4.46 -1.28 -24.15
N ALA A 96 5.67 -0.76 -24.40
CA ALA A 96 6.06 0.59 -23.98
C ALA A 96 5.17 1.69 -24.59
N GLY A 97 4.88 1.61 -25.89
CA GLY A 97 4.04 2.60 -26.58
C GLY A 97 2.57 2.52 -26.14
N LEU A 98 2.07 1.31 -25.89
CA LEU A 98 0.73 1.09 -25.34
C LEU A 98 0.61 1.66 -23.93
N TRP A 99 1.58 1.37 -23.05
CA TRP A 99 1.60 1.89 -21.69
C TRP A 99 1.73 3.41 -21.63
N ASP A 100 2.57 3.99 -22.50
CA ASP A 100 2.69 5.44 -22.62
C ASP A 100 1.34 6.10 -22.87
N LYS A 101 0.64 5.63 -23.92
CA LYS A 101 -0.64 6.18 -24.33
C LYS A 101 -1.75 5.90 -23.31
N GLY A 102 -1.77 4.69 -22.75
CA GLY A 102 -2.84 4.21 -21.88
C GLY A 102 -2.75 4.73 -20.44
N TRP A 103 -1.54 5.05 -19.97
CA TRP A 103 -1.29 5.38 -18.57
C TRP A 103 -0.37 6.60 -18.38
N VAL A 104 0.89 6.56 -18.84
CA VAL A 104 1.90 7.61 -18.53
C VAL A 104 1.45 8.97 -19.05
N SER A 105 1.09 9.06 -20.33
CA SER A 105 0.66 10.30 -20.97
C SER A 105 -0.61 10.87 -20.34
N LYS A 106 -1.52 10.02 -19.84
CA LYS A 106 -2.73 10.48 -19.13
C LYS A 106 -2.37 11.14 -17.80
N LEU A 107 -1.48 10.50 -17.03
CA LEU A 107 -0.99 11.06 -15.77
C LEU A 107 -0.22 12.37 -16.02
N MET A 108 0.68 12.39 -17.00
CA MET A 108 1.45 13.57 -17.38
C MET A 108 0.57 14.74 -17.85
N ALA A 109 -0.59 14.47 -18.45
CA ALA A 109 -1.55 15.51 -18.82
C ALA A 109 -2.16 16.26 -17.62
N LYS A 110 -2.10 15.68 -16.40
CA LYS A 110 -2.45 16.39 -15.15
C LYS A 110 -1.32 17.25 -14.59
N GLY A 111 -0.08 17.01 -15.01
CA GLY A 111 1.10 17.61 -14.43
C GLY A 111 1.06 19.14 -14.46
N VAL A 112 1.37 19.77 -13.34
CA VAL A 112 1.46 21.22 -13.20
C VAL A 112 2.90 21.59 -12.84
N VAL A 113 3.61 22.17 -13.82
CA VAL A 113 5.05 22.51 -13.74
C VAL A 113 5.37 23.48 -12.58
N LYS A 114 4.41 24.27 -12.11
CA LYS A 114 4.59 25.14 -10.95
C LYS A 114 3.41 25.04 -9.99
N ASN A 115 3.67 24.51 -8.81
CA ASN A 115 2.69 24.31 -7.75
C ASN A 115 3.27 24.78 -6.40
N LYS A 116 2.46 24.71 -5.34
CA LYS A 116 2.85 25.17 -3.99
C LYS A 116 4.02 24.37 -3.39
N PHE A 117 4.23 23.13 -3.83
CA PHE A 117 5.34 22.29 -3.39
C PHE A 117 6.66 22.80 -3.96
N GLU A 118 6.72 23.11 -5.25
CA GLU A 118 7.91 23.72 -5.84
C GLU A 118 8.21 25.09 -5.20
N ASP A 119 7.19 25.91 -4.96
CA ASP A 119 7.38 27.20 -4.26
C ASP A 119 7.89 27.01 -2.82
N LEU A 120 7.53 25.92 -2.11
CA LEU A 120 8.08 25.58 -0.80
C LEU A 120 9.54 25.16 -0.93
N LEU A 121 9.82 24.25 -1.87
CA LEU A 121 11.13 23.66 -2.06
C LEU A 121 12.15 24.71 -2.50
N ASP A 122 11.78 25.61 -3.40
CA ASP A 122 12.61 26.76 -3.81
C ASP A 122 12.98 27.63 -2.60
N ARG A 123 12.03 27.89 -1.70
CA ARG A 123 12.29 28.69 -0.49
C ARG A 123 13.14 27.96 0.53
N VAL A 124 12.99 26.64 0.62
CA VAL A 124 13.76 25.81 1.55
C VAL A 124 15.18 25.61 1.02
N SER A 125 15.35 25.43 -0.28
CA SER A 125 16.67 25.31 -0.93
C SER A 125 17.46 26.61 -0.89
N ASP A 126 16.78 27.77 -0.95
CA ASP A 126 17.36 29.08 -0.68
C ASP A 126 17.96 29.19 0.75
N LEU A 127 17.43 28.43 1.72
CA LEU A 127 17.91 28.41 3.10
C LEU A 127 19.02 27.36 3.31
N ASP A 128 18.86 26.16 2.75
CA ASP A 128 19.83 25.06 2.83
C ASP A 128 19.61 24.06 1.69
N SER A 129 20.53 24.03 0.72
CA SER A 129 20.47 23.11 -0.43
C SER A 129 20.65 21.63 -0.05
N SER A 130 21.07 21.32 1.17
CA SER A 130 21.09 19.92 1.65
C SER A 130 19.69 19.39 1.95
N VAL A 131 18.71 20.27 2.15
CA VAL A 131 17.31 19.90 2.43
C VAL A 131 16.61 19.37 1.18
N GLU A 132 17.08 19.70 -0.02
CA GLU A 132 16.53 19.12 -1.24
C GLU A 132 16.81 17.61 -1.38
N LYS A 133 17.85 17.11 -0.70
CA LYS A 133 18.24 15.68 -0.72
C LYS A 133 17.52 14.85 0.34
N ILE A 134 16.52 15.44 0.99
CA ILE A 134 15.74 14.81 2.05
C ILE A 134 14.50 14.18 1.42
N ARG A 135 14.42 12.84 1.47
CA ARG A 135 13.39 12.03 0.79
C ARG A 135 11.93 12.52 0.87
N PRO A 136 11.37 12.93 2.02
CA PRO A 136 10.02 13.48 2.07
C PRO A 136 9.78 14.68 1.14
N PHE A 137 10.81 15.50 0.89
CA PHE A 137 10.72 16.61 -0.04
C PHE A 137 10.69 16.13 -1.49
N GLU A 138 11.43 15.06 -1.83
CA GLU A 138 11.37 14.42 -3.15
C GLU A 138 9.98 13.81 -3.41
N MET A 139 9.45 13.03 -2.46
CA MET A 139 8.09 12.48 -2.55
C MET A 139 7.02 13.58 -2.63
N ALA A 140 7.17 14.66 -1.86
CA ALA A 140 6.28 15.80 -1.91
C ALA A 140 6.39 16.55 -3.25
N ARG A 141 7.59 16.61 -3.86
CA ARG A 141 7.82 17.18 -5.18
C ARG A 141 7.15 16.34 -6.27
N GLU A 142 7.39 15.03 -6.28
CA GLU A 142 6.76 14.08 -7.21
C GLU A 142 5.24 14.13 -7.14
N THR A 143 4.70 14.02 -5.92
CA THR A 143 3.23 14.08 -5.72
C THR A 143 2.71 15.45 -6.10
N GLY A 144 3.38 16.51 -5.64
CA GLY A 144 3.03 17.90 -5.89
C GLY A 144 2.92 18.22 -7.37
N TYR A 145 3.80 17.65 -8.20
CA TYR A 145 3.76 17.81 -9.66
C TYR A 145 2.42 17.39 -10.26
N PHE A 146 1.78 16.34 -9.75
CA PHE A 146 0.48 15.87 -10.23
C PHE A 146 -0.71 16.39 -9.43
N TRP A 147 -0.46 16.96 -8.25
CA TRP A 147 -1.50 17.48 -7.37
C TRP A 147 -1.96 18.87 -7.83
N ASN A 148 -3.12 18.89 -8.49
CA ASN A 148 -3.75 20.12 -8.95
C ASN A 148 -4.89 20.53 -8.01
N LYS A 149 -5.36 21.79 -8.17
CA LYS A 149 -6.44 22.35 -7.35
C LYS A 149 -7.77 21.58 -7.43
N ASP A 150 -8.02 20.88 -8.54
CA ASP A 150 -9.26 20.15 -8.78
C ASP A 150 -9.24 18.78 -8.08
N ASP A 151 -8.06 18.33 -7.64
CA ASP A 151 -7.87 17.13 -6.83
C ASP A 151 -8.23 17.35 -5.35
N GLY A 152 -8.51 18.59 -4.92
CA GLY A 152 -8.74 18.93 -3.51
C GLY A 152 -7.46 19.08 -2.70
N ASP A 153 -7.59 19.11 -1.37
CA ASP A 153 -6.51 19.34 -0.41
C ASP A 153 -6.17 18.13 0.47
N THR A 154 -6.74 16.95 0.17
CA THR A 154 -6.47 15.71 0.91
C THR A 154 -5.84 14.63 0.03
N TRP A 155 -5.00 13.79 0.64
CA TRP A 155 -4.40 12.64 -0.05
C TRP A 155 -5.46 11.72 -0.66
N ALA A 156 -6.58 11.50 0.03
CA ALA A 156 -7.68 10.67 -0.46
C ALA A 156 -8.32 11.24 -1.74
N SER A 157 -8.53 12.55 -1.80
CA SER A 157 -9.06 13.22 -2.99
C SER A 157 -8.07 13.16 -4.17
N TRP A 158 -6.77 13.33 -3.90
CA TRP A 158 -5.72 13.16 -4.92
C TRP A 158 -5.67 11.75 -5.48
N ILE A 159 -5.68 10.71 -4.62
CA ILE A 159 -5.73 9.31 -5.05
C ILE A 159 -6.97 9.02 -5.90
N GLY A 160 -8.14 9.54 -5.50
CA GLY A 160 -9.37 9.38 -6.29
C GLY A 160 -9.24 9.97 -7.69
N SER A 161 -8.67 11.17 -7.80
CA SER A 161 -8.42 11.83 -9.08
C SER A 161 -7.39 11.10 -9.94
N MET A 162 -6.34 10.57 -9.30
CA MET A 162 -5.31 9.77 -9.94
C MET A 162 -5.89 8.49 -10.56
N LEU A 163 -6.61 7.69 -9.77
CA LEU A 163 -7.29 6.47 -10.24
C LEU A 163 -8.31 6.76 -11.36
N GLN A 164 -9.07 7.84 -11.24
CA GLN A 164 -10.00 8.28 -12.28
C GLN A 164 -9.27 8.61 -13.59
N THR A 165 -8.11 9.25 -13.50
CA THR A 165 -7.37 9.70 -14.69
C THR A 165 -6.65 8.53 -15.37
N THR A 166 -5.98 7.69 -14.59
CA THR A 166 -5.12 6.64 -15.13
C THR A 166 -5.85 5.34 -15.42
N ALA A 167 -6.91 5.04 -14.67
CA ALA A 167 -7.68 3.81 -14.79
C ALA A 167 -9.17 4.06 -15.04
N GLY A 168 -9.64 5.29 -15.17
CA GLY A 168 -11.06 5.54 -15.45
C GLY A 168 -12.01 5.20 -14.30
N ILE A 169 -11.50 4.94 -13.09
CA ILE A 169 -12.29 4.52 -11.93
C ILE A 169 -13.07 5.72 -11.37
N PRO A 170 -14.42 5.68 -11.31
CA PRO A 170 -15.24 6.75 -10.75
C PRO A 170 -14.91 7.05 -9.27
N PRO A 171 -14.87 8.32 -8.82
CA PRO A 171 -14.62 8.65 -7.41
C PRO A 171 -15.64 8.07 -6.44
N ASP A 172 -16.87 7.81 -6.86
CA ASP A 172 -17.92 7.21 -6.03
C ASP A 172 -17.90 5.67 -6.01
N THR A 173 -16.93 5.05 -6.70
CA THR A 173 -16.71 3.60 -6.67
C THR A 173 -16.52 3.13 -5.23
N ARG A 174 -17.29 2.12 -4.83
CA ARG A 174 -17.19 1.49 -3.52
C ARG A 174 -16.26 0.30 -3.57
N LEU A 175 -15.60 0.02 -2.44
CA LEU A 175 -14.73 -1.14 -2.30
C LEU A 175 -15.48 -2.45 -2.59
N GLY A 176 -16.72 -2.58 -2.14
CA GLY A 176 -17.56 -3.77 -2.39
C GLY A 176 -18.37 -3.69 -3.69
N SER A 177 -17.95 -2.89 -4.67
CA SER A 177 -18.64 -2.81 -5.98
C SER A 177 -18.91 -4.21 -6.56
N ASP A 178 -20.10 -4.39 -7.14
CA ASP A 178 -20.43 -5.58 -7.94
C ASP A 178 -19.81 -5.52 -9.35
N THR A 179 -19.36 -4.34 -9.76
CA THR A 179 -18.61 -4.13 -10.99
C THR A 179 -17.12 -4.28 -10.71
N VAL A 180 -16.65 -5.52 -10.79
CA VAL A 180 -15.22 -5.89 -10.78
C VAL A 180 -14.92 -6.78 -11.98
N ALA A 181 -13.66 -6.85 -12.38
CA ALA A 181 -13.22 -7.71 -13.47
C ALA A 181 -13.61 -9.18 -13.21
N PRO A 182 -14.09 -9.94 -14.21
CA PRO A 182 -14.58 -11.31 -13.99
C PRO A 182 -13.57 -12.27 -13.36
N TRP A 183 -12.27 -12.07 -13.61
CA TRP A 183 -11.22 -12.90 -13.02
C TRP A 183 -11.06 -12.65 -11.51
N ALA A 184 -11.46 -11.48 -11.02
CA ALA A 184 -11.27 -11.04 -9.63
C ALA A 184 -12.46 -11.41 -8.73
N THR A 185 -13.65 -11.59 -9.30
CA THR A 185 -14.88 -11.91 -8.56
C THR A 185 -14.72 -13.10 -7.62
N GLY A 186 -15.15 -12.92 -6.36
CA GLY A 186 -15.13 -13.96 -5.32
C GLY A 186 -13.79 -14.12 -4.60
N LYS A 187 -12.71 -13.47 -5.07
CA LYS A 187 -11.43 -13.45 -4.37
C LYS A 187 -11.48 -12.49 -3.18
N ILE A 188 -10.64 -12.75 -2.19
CA ILE A 188 -10.47 -11.84 -1.05
C ILE A 188 -9.38 -10.83 -1.39
N TRP A 189 -9.64 -9.55 -1.15
CA TRP A 189 -8.63 -8.51 -1.20
C TRP A 189 -8.40 -7.93 0.19
N LEU A 190 -7.14 -7.93 0.62
CA LEU A 190 -6.63 -7.31 1.84
C LEU A 190 -5.91 -6.02 1.42
N LEU A 191 -6.45 -4.88 1.82
CA LEU A 191 -5.80 -3.59 1.63
C LEU A 191 -5.08 -3.26 2.92
N ASP A 192 -3.75 -3.36 2.89
CA ASP A 192 -2.93 -3.24 4.08
C ASP A 192 -2.73 -1.78 4.43
N HIS A 193 -3.01 -1.41 5.68
CA HIS A 193 -2.79 -0.07 6.20
C HIS A 193 -2.36 -0.10 7.66
N SER A 194 -1.90 1.03 8.16
CA SER A 194 -1.42 1.16 9.53
C SER A 194 -2.30 2.15 10.29
N ILE A 195 -2.77 1.77 11.48
CA ILE A 195 -3.45 2.69 12.39
C ILE A 195 -2.39 3.40 13.22
N ILE A 196 -2.39 4.73 13.26
CA ILE A 196 -1.52 5.46 14.18
C ILE A 196 -2.11 5.38 15.59
N ALA A 197 -1.41 4.69 16.49
CA ALA A 197 -1.73 4.71 17.92
C ALA A 197 -1.16 5.96 18.58
N GLY A 198 0.03 6.39 18.16
CA GLY A 198 0.81 7.44 18.83
C GLY A 198 1.15 7.08 20.29
N SER A 199 1.78 8.02 20.99
CA SER A 199 2.09 7.87 22.41
C SER A 199 1.74 9.15 23.17
N LYS A 200 1.87 9.12 24.50
CA LYS A 200 1.68 10.32 25.31
C LYS A 200 2.66 11.42 24.93
N ASP A 201 3.87 11.03 24.54
CA ASP A 201 4.98 11.90 24.20
C ASP A 201 4.97 12.25 22.69
N ASP A 202 4.49 11.33 21.85
CA ASP A 202 4.39 11.46 20.39
C ASP A 202 2.93 11.34 19.94
N GLN A 203 2.15 12.38 20.23
CA GLN A 203 0.73 12.42 19.87
C GLN A 203 0.55 12.77 18.40
N ALA A 204 -0.34 12.04 17.73
CA ALA A 204 -0.77 12.37 16.38
C ALA A 204 -1.57 13.68 16.38
N GLN A 205 -1.08 14.67 15.64
CA GLN A 205 -1.73 15.97 15.46
C GLN A 205 -2.81 15.85 14.38
N ILE A 206 -4.05 16.13 14.74
CA ILE A 206 -5.15 16.23 13.79
C ILE A 206 -5.10 17.58 13.08
N TRP A 207 -4.80 18.64 13.84
CA TRP A 207 -4.43 19.94 13.29
C TRP A 207 -3.62 20.73 14.32
N SER A 208 -2.80 21.67 13.85
CA SER A 208 -1.96 22.50 14.71
C SER A 208 -1.82 23.92 14.16
N GLU A 209 -2.76 24.79 14.51
CA GLU A 209 -2.73 26.21 14.19
C GLU A 209 -2.41 27.05 15.44
N PRO A 210 -2.00 28.33 15.28
CA PRO A 210 -1.68 29.21 16.41
C PRO A 210 -2.77 29.25 17.49
N ASP A 211 -4.03 29.27 17.09
CA ASP A 211 -5.19 29.47 17.98
C ASP A 211 -5.96 28.19 18.28
N SER A 212 -5.69 27.11 17.54
CA SER A 212 -6.41 25.86 17.65
C SER A 212 -5.48 24.69 17.36
N LYS A 213 -5.36 23.78 18.31
CA LYS A 213 -4.69 22.50 18.09
C LYS A 213 -5.55 21.37 18.60
N MET A 214 -5.48 20.24 17.89
CA MET A 214 -6.03 18.99 18.35
C MET A 214 -5.06 17.86 18.07
N SER A 215 -4.88 17.01 19.06
CA SER A 215 -4.05 15.82 18.97
C SER A 215 -4.74 14.66 19.65
N TYR A 216 -4.30 13.44 19.33
CA TYR A 216 -4.73 12.24 20.02
C TYR A 216 -3.59 11.26 20.23
N TYR A 217 -3.83 10.33 21.15
CA TYR A 217 -3.08 9.09 21.23
C TYR A 217 -3.98 7.98 21.79
N MET A 218 -3.60 6.74 21.56
CA MET A 218 -4.36 5.57 21.98
C MET A 218 -3.83 5.04 23.31
N MET A 219 -4.74 4.76 24.24
CA MET A 219 -4.41 4.13 25.52
C MET A 219 -4.50 2.61 25.39
N SER A 220 -3.59 1.91 26.05
CA SER A 220 -3.57 0.45 26.10
C SER A 220 -4.20 -0.13 27.37
N ARG A 221 -4.52 -1.44 27.34
CA ARG A 221 -4.93 -2.22 28.52
C ARG A 221 -3.79 -2.91 29.27
N ARG A 222 -2.75 -3.37 28.57
CA ARG A 222 -1.72 -4.27 29.14
C ARG A 222 -0.31 -3.69 28.99
N GLU A 223 0.05 -3.24 27.79
CA GLU A 223 1.41 -2.79 27.44
C GLU A 223 1.39 -1.56 26.54
N PRO A 224 2.47 -0.76 26.42
CA PRO A 224 2.53 0.30 25.42
C PRO A 224 2.18 -0.24 24.02
N LEU A 225 1.27 0.43 23.32
CA LEU A 225 0.98 0.09 21.92
C LEU A 225 2.20 0.47 21.07
N PRO A 226 2.48 -0.26 19.98
CA PRO A 226 3.39 0.21 18.95
C PRO A 226 2.84 1.52 18.37
N THR A 227 3.72 2.38 17.86
CA THR A 227 3.30 3.63 17.21
C THR A 227 2.29 3.37 16.08
N TYR A 228 2.45 2.25 15.38
CA TYR A 228 1.57 1.78 14.31
C TYR A 228 1.02 0.39 14.64
N ILE A 229 -0.28 0.22 14.47
CA ILE A 229 -0.95 -1.07 14.59
C ILE A 229 -1.29 -1.56 13.17
N PRO A 230 -0.82 -2.75 12.75
CA PRO A 230 -1.19 -3.33 11.47
C PRO A 230 -2.70 -3.56 11.37
N ALA A 231 -3.29 -3.22 10.24
CA ALA A 231 -4.71 -3.37 9.98
C ALA A 231 -5.00 -3.59 8.49
N ILE A 232 -6.17 -4.11 8.18
CA ILE A 232 -6.60 -4.38 6.80
C ILE A 232 -8.03 -3.94 6.58
N PHE A 233 -8.33 -3.41 5.39
CA PHE A 233 -9.68 -3.52 4.84
C PHE A 233 -9.77 -4.82 4.06
N SER A 234 -10.58 -5.76 4.54
CA SER A 234 -10.76 -7.06 3.86
C SER A 234 -12.11 -7.12 3.15
N VAL A 235 -12.12 -7.40 1.85
CA VAL A 235 -13.36 -7.45 1.06
C VAL A 235 -13.38 -8.70 0.16
N THR A 236 -14.56 -9.29 -0.02
CA THR A 236 -14.79 -10.25 -1.11
C THR A 236 -15.18 -9.49 -2.37
N LEU A 237 -14.35 -9.54 -3.40
CA LEU A 237 -14.55 -8.78 -4.64
C LEU A 237 -15.85 -9.20 -5.34
N GLY A 238 -16.67 -8.22 -5.72
CA GLY A 238 -17.98 -8.46 -6.33
C GLY A 238 -19.11 -8.85 -5.37
N ALA A 239 -18.87 -8.91 -4.05
CA ALA A 239 -19.87 -9.35 -3.08
C ALA A 239 -20.93 -8.29 -2.70
N GLY A 240 -20.78 -7.05 -3.17
CA GLY A 240 -21.68 -5.94 -2.83
C GLY A 240 -21.24 -5.17 -1.57
N GLY A 241 -21.67 -3.91 -1.47
CA GLY A 241 -21.22 -3.02 -0.40
C GLY A 241 -21.70 -3.38 1.02
N ALA A 242 -22.68 -4.26 1.15
CA ALA A 242 -23.19 -4.76 2.43
C ALA A 242 -22.58 -6.11 2.85
N ALA A 243 -21.70 -6.68 2.03
CA ALA A 243 -21.03 -7.93 2.37
C ALA A 243 -20.16 -7.74 3.62
N PRO A 244 -20.16 -8.72 4.54
CA PRO A 244 -19.28 -8.66 5.69
C PRO A 244 -17.80 -8.78 5.25
N ALA A 245 -16.90 -8.22 6.05
CA ALA A 245 -15.46 -8.47 5.91
C ALA A 245 -15.20 -9.97 6.08
N PRO A 246 -14.48 -10.63 5.15
CA PRO A 246 -14.14 -12.04 5.30
C PRO A 246 -13.07 -12.26 6.38
N LEU A 247 -12.27 -11.23 6.70
CA LEU A 247 -11.23 -11.23 7.74
C LEU A 247 -11.41 -10.04 8.70
N SER A 248 -10.91 -10.19 9.93
CA SER A 248 -10.97 -9.12 10.95
C SER A 248 -10.09 -7.92 10.57
N TYR A 249 -10.55 -6.72 10.92
CA TYR A 249 -9.86 -5.45 10.61
C TYR A 249 -8.42 -5.36 11.17
N ALA A 250 -8.17 -5.96 12.33
CA ALA A 250 -6.84 -6.15 12.91
C ALA A 250 -6.84 -7.45 13.72
N SER A 251 -5.68 -7.91 14.16
CA SER A 251 -5.59 -9.12 14.99
C SER A 251 -6.37 -8.98 16.30
N GLU A 252 -6.93 -10.07 16.80
CA GLU A 252 -7.70 -10.05 18.05
C GLU A 252 -6.88 -9.51 19.22
N THR A 253 -5.59 -9.84 19.28
CA THR A 253 -4.71 -9.36 20.37
C THR A 253 -4.37 -7.87 20.24
N ALA A 254 -4.16 -7.36 19.02
CA ALA A 254 -4.02 -5.92 18.79
C ALA A 254 -5.30 -5.19 19.19
N LEU A 255 -6.48 -5.68 18.76
CA LEU A 255 -7.78 -5.13 19.14
C LEU A 255 -7.94 -5.10 20.67
N GLU A 256 -7.67 -6.20 21.37
CA GLU A 256 -7.79 -6.30 22.82
C GLU A 256 -6.89 -5.32 23.57
N SER A 257 -5.73 -5.02 23.00
CA SER A 257 -4.79 -4.07 23.56
C SER A 257 -5.29 -2.62 23.46
N MET A 258 -6.08 -2.29 22.44
CA MET A 258 -6.66 -0.95 22.26
C MET A 258 -7.78 -0.67 23.29
N LYS A 259 -7.55 0.28 24.22
CA LYS A 259 -8.53 0.62 25.26
C LYS A 259 -9.50 1.73 24.83
N THR A 260 -8.96 2.90 24.56
CA THR A 260 -9.68 4.15 24.29
C THR A 260 -8.73 5.13 23.60
N VAL A 261 -9.27 6.07 22.83
CA VAL A 261 -8.49 7.17 22.24
C VAL A 261 -8.64 8.41 23.11
N GLN A 262 -7.52 9.01 23.53
CA GLN A 262 -7.54 10.28 24.28
C GLN A 262 -7.24 11.43 23.34
N TYR A 263 -8.23 12.32 23.19
CA TYR A 263 -8.12 13.56 22.44
C TYR A 263 -7.79 14.72 23.37
N THR A 264 -6.86 15.57 22.93
CA THR A 264 -6.51 16.81 23.61
C THR A 264 -6.72 17.98 22.65
N SER A 265 -7.49 18.99 23.07
CA SER A 265 -7.58 20.25 22.35
C SER A 265 -7.05 21.43 23.16
N GLY A 266 -6.48 22.41 22.47
CA GLY A 266 -5.90 23.61 23.07
C GLY A 266 -5.65 24.71 22.03
N GLY A 267 -4.87 25.73 22.40
CA GLY A 267 -4.47 26.84 21.53
C GLY A 267 -3.78 27.94 22.34
N ARG A 268 -3.05 28.86 21.70
CA ARG A 268 -2.29 29.92 22.40
C ARG A 268 -3.18 30.78 23.31
N HIS A 269 -4.45 30.98 22.95
CA HIS A 269 -5.40 31.80 23.69
C HIS A 269 -6.38 31.02 24.60
N LYS A 270 -6.36 29.68 24.56
CA LYS A 270 -7.24 28.87 25.43
C LYS A 270 -6.56 28.64 26.78
N ARG A 271 -7.09 29.24 27.85
CA ARG A 271 -6.58 29.09 29.22
C ARG A 271 -6.65 27.66 29.76
N ALA A 272 -7.54 26.82 29.23
CA ALA A 272 -7.69 25.42 29.62
C ALA A 272 -7.56 24.49 28.41
N LYS A 273 -6.79 23.41 28.56
CA LYS A 273 -6.77 22.29 27.61
C LYS A 273 -7.98 21.40 27.90
N ALA A 274 -8.80 21.10 26.91
CA ALA A 274 -9.85 20.09 27.06
C ALA A 274 -9.26 18.72 26.72
N LYS A 275 -9.54 17.73 27.56
CA LYS A 275 -9.17 16.33 27.35
C LYS A 275 -10.43 15.48 27.39
N ILE A 276 -10.67 14.74 26.32
CA ILE A 276 -11.83 13.84 26.21
C ILE A 276 -11.32 12.49 25.74
N SER A 277 -11.80 11.42 26.35
CA SER A 277 -11.57 10.07 25.83
C SER A 277 -12.79 9.65 25.02
N SER A 278 -12.58 8.91 23.93
CA SER A 278 -13.65 8.22 23.23
C SER A 278 -14.40 7.27 24.17
N ALA A 279 -15.53 6.72 23.71
CA ALA A 279 -16.07 5.47 24.25
C ALA A 279 -15.03 4.33 24.13
N LYS A 280 -15.38 3.11 24.56
CA LYS A 280 -14.48 1.94 24.48
C LYS A 280 -13.96 1.81 23.03
N GLY A 281 -12.67 2.08 22.82
CA GLY A 281 -12.09 2.30 21.49
C GLY A 281 -11.88 1.04 20.64
N GLN A 282 -12.23 -0.14 21.14
CA GLN A 282 -11.99 -1.43 20.48
C GLN A 282 -13.17 -1.87 19.62
N ALA A 283 -14.34 -2.08 20.25
CA ALA A 283 -15.49 -2.71 19.61
C ALA A 283 -16.09 -1.80 18.54
N GLU A 284 -16.44 -0.56 18.90
CA GLU A 284 -17.19 0.33 18.00
C GLU A 284 -16.42 0.76 16.75
N PHE A 285 -15.08 0.86 16.81
CA PHE A 285 -14.28 1.25 15.65
C PHE A 285 -14.14 0.08 14.66
N ALA A 286 -13.75 -1.10 15.15
CA ALA A 286 -13.61 -2.28 14.30
C ALA A 286 -14.96 -2.75 13.74
N GLU A 287 -16.02 -2.73 14.56
CA GLU A 287 -17.40 -3.03 14.13
C GLU A 287 -17.87 -2.10 13.01
N GLY A 288 -17.38 -0.85 12.99
CA GLY A 288 -17.61 0.10 11.90
C GLY A 288 -17.15 -0.40 10.52
N TYR A 289 -16.20 -1.34 10.50
CA TYR A 289 -15.63 -1.92 9.29
C TYR A 289 -15.88 -3.42 9.16
N ASP A 290 -16.90 -3.94 9.85
CA ASP A 290 -17.43 -5.28 9.59
C ASP A 290 -18.05 -5.39 8.18
N SER A 291 -18.31 -4.27 7.50
CA SER A 291 -18.78 -4.22 6.10
C SER A 291 -17.97 -3.19 5.29
N PRO A 292 -16.67 -3.45 5.05
CA PRO A 292 -15.77 -2.49 4.42
C PRO A 292 -16.12 -2.30 2.94
N GLY A 293 -16.93 -3.19 2.35
CA GLY A 293 -17.47 -3.02 1.01
C GLY A 293 -18.27 -1.73 0.82
N SER A 294 -18.78 -1.12 1.89
CA SER A 294 -19.52 0.15 1.83
C SER A 294 -18.60 1.38 1.73
N LEU A 295 -17.31 1.22 2.05
CA LEU A 295 -16.32 2.30 2.00
C LEU A 295 -16.05 2.73 0.56
N SER A 296 -15.62 3.98 0.41
CA SER A 296 -15.03 4.47 -0.85
C SER A 296 -13.78 3.66 -1.19
N LEU A 297 -13.69 3.19 -2.44
CA LEU A 297 -12.50 2.51 -2.95
C LEU A 297 -11.28 3.44 -2.89
N HIS A 298 -11.40 4.69 -3.34
CA HIS A 298 -10.26 5.60 -3.31
C HIS A 298 -9.82 5.94 -1.88
N GLY A 299 -10.76 5.99 -0.93
CA GLY A 299 -10.43 6.24 0.49
C GLY A 299 -9.61 5.11 1.10
N THR A 300 -9.98 3.85 0.82
CA THR A 300 -9.22 2.69 1.30
C THR A 300 -7.89 2.51 0.58
N VAL A 301 -7.85 2.76 -0.74
CA VAL A 301 -6.60 2.79 -1.51
C VAL A 301 -5.66 3.89 -0.98
N ALA A 302 -6.19 5.07 -0.68
CA ALA A 302 -5.43 6.17 -0.12
C ALA A 302 -4.87 5.87 1.27
N ALA A 303 -5.66 5.23 2.14
CA ALA A 303 -5.19 4.79 3.44
C ALA A 303 -4.01 3.82 3.30
N SER A 304 -4.10 2.84 2.41
CA SER A 304 -3.01 1.89 2.12
C SER A 304 -1.75 2.54 1.54
N SER A 305 -1.86 3.73 0.93
CA SER A 305 -0.75 4.37 0.21
C SER A 305 -0.29 5.71 0.77
N ALA A 306 -0.75 6.10 1.96
CA ALA A 306 -0.42 7.40 2.53
C ALA A 306 1.00 7.41 3.13
N ALA A 307 2.02 7.28 2.27
CA ALA A 307 3.42 7.22 2.67
C ALA A 307 3.84 8.48 3.45
N GLY A 308 3.26 9.65 3.14
CA GLY A 308 3.44 10.89 3.90
C GLY A 308 2.52 11.03 5.14
N GLY A 309 1.61 10.10 5.40
CA GLY A 309 0.57 10.26 6.41
C GLY A 309 1.09 10.29 7.85
N ALA A 310 2.27 9.75 8.12
CA ALA A 310 2.87 9.80 9.44
C ALA A 310 3.43 11.18 9.83
N ILE A 311 3.40 12.17 8.92
CA ILE A 311 3.74 13.57 9.19
C ILE A 311 2.96 14.11 10.40
N CYS A 312 1.74 13.62 10.64
CA CYS A 312 0.94 14.01 11.81
C CYS A 312 1.61 13.68 13.16
N LEU A 313 2.63 12.81 13.22
CA LEU A 313 3.41 12.53 14.43
C LEU A 313 4.53 13.56 14.68
N SER A 314 4.90 14.36 13.68
CA SER A 314 6.01 15.32 13.76
C SER A 314 5.48 16.76 13.74
N PRO A 315 5.60 17.52 14.85
CA PRO A 315 5.20 18.92 14.89
C PRO A 315 5.93 19.79 13.85
N PHE A 316 7.18 19.44 13.52
CA PHE A 316 7.97 20.15 12.52
C PHE A 316 7.42 19.94 11.11
N LEU A 317 7.11 18.70 10.74
CA LEU A 317 6.55 18.38 9.43
C LEU A 317 5.08 18.82 9.30
N GLY A 318 4.34 18.91 10.42
CA GLY A 318 3.00 19.49 10.43
C GLY A 318 2.93 20.93 9.90
N LEU A 319 4.00 21.72 10.09
CA LEU A 319 4.11 23.06 9.49
C LEU A 319 4.24 23.00 7.96
N ALA A 320 4.83 21.94 7.41
CA ALA A 320 4.90 21.75 5.97
C ALA A 320 3.49 21.49 5.40
N ASN A 321 2.67 20.65 6.03
CA ASN A 321 1.27 20.45 5.63
C ASN A 321 0.47 21.76 5.67
N GLU A 322 0.64 22.55 6.72
CA GLU A 322 -0.01 23.86 6.84
C GLU A 322 0.44 24.82 5.72
N PHE A 323 1.75 24.87 5.42
CA PHE A 323 2.28 25.70 4.35
C PHE A 323 1.77 25.28 2.97
N LEU A 324 1.74 23.99 2.70
CA LEU A 324 1.29 23.42 1.44
C LEU A 324 -0.24 23.55 1.31
N GLY A 325 -0.95 23.61 2.44
CA GLY A 325 -2.41 23.52 2.49
C GLY A 325 -2.87 22.17 1.96
N VAL A 326 -2.17 21.11 2.36
CA VAL A 326 -2.40 19.73 1.93
C VAL A 326 -2.32 18.81 3.14
N ASP A 327 -3.26 17.87 3.24
CA ASP A 327 -3.27 16.82 4.24
C ASP A 327 -2.85 15.47 3.64
N PHE A 328 -1.62 15.06 3.93
CA PHE A 328 -1.10 13.74 3.57
C PHE A 328 -1.66 12.61 4.45
N THR A 329 -2.28 12.94 5.57
CA THR A 329 -2.82 11.95 6.51
C THR A 329 -4.22 11.58 6.07
N VAL A 330 -4.49 10.28 5.93
CA VAL A 330 -5.86 9.82 5.71
C VAL A 330 -6.54 9.64 7.06
N TRP A 331 -7.67 10.29 7.22
CA TRP A 331 -8.44 10.28 8.45
C TRP A 331 -9.68 9.42 8.30
N LEU A 332 -10.00 8.69 9.37
CA LEU A 332 -11.06 7.71 9.37
C LEU A 332 -11.86 7.79 10.68
N ALA A 333 -13.18 7.94 10.55
CA ALA A 333 -14.13 7.95 11.66
C ALA A 333 -14.86 6.60 11.78
N SER A 334 -15.20 6.18 13.00
CA SER A 334 -16.02 4.99 13.28
C SER A 334 -17.46 5.19 12.81
N SER A 335 -17.71 4.95 11.52
CA SER A 335 -19.04 4.99 10.93
C SER A 335 -19.38 3.65 10.31
N THR A 336 -20.56 3.13 10.63
CA THR A 336 -21.07 1.85 10.11
C THR A 336 -21.70 1.97 8.72
N THR A 337 -21.78 3.19 8.15
CA THR A 337 -22.51 3.45 6.90
C THR A 337 -21.61 3.64 5.67
N GLY A 338 -20.33 3.26 5.77
CA GLY A 338 -19.36 3.47 4.69
C GLY A 338 -18.89 4.93 4.52
N SER A 339 -19.37 5.84 5.36
CA SER A 339 -19.06 7.28 5.29
C SER A 339 -17.86 7.69 6.15
N GLY A 340 -17.12 6.75 6.72
CA GLY A 340 -16.08 7.01 7.72
C GLY A 340 -15.00 8.00 7.27
N PHE A 341 -14.54 7.92 6.01
CA PHE A 341 -13.57 8.88 5.45
C PHE A 341 -14.16 10.29 5.35
N LYS A 342 -15.33 10.41 4.71
CA LYS A 342 -16.02 11.69 4.52
C LYS A 342 -16.38 12.36 5.85
N GLU A 343 -16.86 11.58 6.82
CA GLU A 343 -17.20 12.10 8.15
C GLU A 343 -15.96 12.63 8.87
N ALA A 344 -14.83 11.92 8.83
CA ALA A 344 -13.58 12.39 9.40
C ALA A 344 -13.09 13.68 8.73
N GLU A 345 -13.09 13.72 7.39
CA GLU A 345 -12.71 14.91 6.61
C GLU A 345 -13.60 16.12 6.94
N GLU A 346 -14.91 15.93 7.04
CA GLU A 346 -15.84 16.99 7.42
C GLU A 346 -15.58 17.50 8.85
N LEU A 347 -15.28 16.63 9.80
CA LEU A 347 -14.98 17.01 11.18
C LEU A 347 -13.66 17.80 11.27
N ILE A 348 -12.65 17.39 10.51
CA ILE A 348 -11.32 18.00 10.52
C ILE A 348 -11.33 19.35 9.80
N SER A 349 -11.88 19.42 8.59
CA SER A 349 -11.99 20.67 7.82
C SER A 349 -12.77 21.75 8.55
N LYS A 350 -13.83 21.38 9.29
CA LYS A 350 -14.62 22.29 10.13
C LYS A 350 -13.99 22.55 11.50
N LYS A 351 -12.87 21.90 11.84
CA LYS A 351 -12.20 21.95 13.16
C LYS A 351 -13.21 21.72 14.29
N ALA A 352 -13.98 20.65 14.16
CA ALA A 352 -15.10 20.34 15.03
C ALA A 352 -14.71 20.29 16.51
N PRO A 353 -15.66 20.53 17.44
CA PRO A 353 -15.42 20.36 18.86
C PRO A 353 -14.81 19.01 19.22
N VAL A 354 -13.88 18.99 20.18
CA VAL A 354 -13.18 17.76 20.62
C VAL A 354 -14.13 16.62 21.03
N ALA A 355 -15.34 16.96 21.50
CA ALA A 355 -16.36 15.97 21.85
C ALA A 355 -16.91 15.26 20.61
N ASP A 356 -17.09 15.96 19.50
CA ASP A 356 -17.62 15.40 18.25
C ASP A 356 -16.57 14.52 17.58
N VAL A 357 -15.32 14.98 17.55
CA VAL A 357 -14.18 14.18 17.06
C VAL A 357 -13.99 12.91 17.90
N ALA A 358 -14.09 13.03 19.23
CA ALA A 358 -13.99 11.89 20.14
C ALA A 358 -15.16 10.91 20.00
N LYS A 359 -16.37 11.41 19.74
CA LYS A 359 -17.57 10.60 19.50
C LYS A 359 -17.47 9.81 18.20
N ALA A 360 -16.98 10.44 17.14
CA ALA A 360 -16.73 9.80 15.84
C ALA A 360 -15.45 8.95 15.83
N GLN A 361 -14.70 8.92 16.94
CA GLN A 361 -13.45 8.19 17.10
C GLN A 361 -12.46 8.40 15.94
N VAL A 362 -12.30 9.64 15.46
CA VAL A 362 -11.43 9.96 14.32
C VAL A 362 -9.99 9.55 14.63
N ARG A 363 -9.37 8.82 13.70
CA ARG A 363 -7.98 8.34 13.77
C ARG A 363 -7.30 8.50 12.41
N ALA A 364 -5.98 8.54 12.43
CA ALA A 364 -5.17 8.47 11.23
C ALA A 364 -4.98 7.00 10.83
N VAL A 365 -5.25 6.72 9.57
CA VAL A 365 -4.89 5.48 8.89
C VAL A 365 -3.90 5.84 7.78
N ILE A 366 -2.75 5.18 7.76
CA ILE A 366 -1.64 5.53 6.88
C ILE A 366 -1.12 4.29 6.15
N ASP A 367 -0.11 4.49 5.30
CA ASP A 367 0.46 3.43 4.46
C ASP A 367 0.73 2.13 5.23
N GLY A 368 0.39 0.98 4.65
CA GLY A 368 0.68 -0.31 5.23
C GLY A 368 2.19 -0.55 5.38
N GLY A 369 3.01 0.13 4.57
CA GLY A 369 4.47 0.02 4.56
C GLY A 369 5.14 0.43 5.87
N TYR A 370 4.44 1.15 6.75
CA TYR A 370 4.88 1.45 8.11
C TYR A 370 4.90 0.23 9.05
N THR A 371 4.21 -0.85 8.68
CA THR A 371 4.16 -2.11 9.43
C THR A 371 4.62 -3.30 8.61
N ASP A 372 4.17 -3.41 7.35
CA ASP A 372 4.63 -4.39 6.37
C ASP A 372 4.50 -3.84 4.94
N ASN A 373 5.63 -3.47 4.32
CA ASN A 373 5.62 -3.00 2.92
C ASN A 373 5.49 -4.13 1.90
N THR A 374 5.62 -5.39 2.29
CA THR A 374 5.57 -6.53 1.36
C THR A 374 4.18 -7.08 1.12
N ALA A 375 3.22 -6.76 2.00
CA ALA A 375 1.89 -7.34 2.06
C ALA A 375 1.86 -8.87 2.33
N ILE A 376 2.97 -9.48 2.77
CA ILE A 376 3.04 -10.93 3.05
C ILE A 376 2.46 -11.23 4.43
N ALA A 377 2.71 -10.37 5.42
CA ALA A 377 2.43 -10.66 6.82
C ALA A 377 0.93 -10.86 7.09
N HIS A 378 0.06 -10.06 6.47
CA HIS A 378 -1.39 -10.20 6.61
C HIS A 378 -1.93 -11.48 5.96
N LEU A 379 -1.37 -11.93 4.83
CA LEU A 379 -1.76 -13.21 4.21
C LEU A 379 -1.42 -14.39 5.12
N VAL A 380 -0.18 -14.42 5.61
CA VAL A 380 0.33 -15.48 6.48
C VAL A 380 -0.42 -15.52 7.81
N ALA A 381 -0.66 -14.35 8.43
CA ALA A 381 -1.46 -14.26 9.65
C ALA A 381 -2.89 -14.80 9.51
N ASN A 382 -3.42 -14.81 8.29
CA ASN A 382 -4.75 -15.33 7.98
C ASN A 382 -4.73 -16.72 7.33
N GLY A 383 -3.60 -17.45 7.40
CA GLY A 383 -3.51 -18.89 7.08
C GLY A 383 -2.94 -19.25 5.71
N ALA A 384 -2.46 -18.27 4.93
CA ALA A 384 -1.82 -18.57 3.66
C ALA A 384 -0.47 -19.27 3.89
N THR A 385 -0.29 -20.46 3.32
CA THR A 385 0.97 -21.24 3.40
C THR A 385 1.78 -21.19 2.11
N GLU A 386 1.23 -20.59 1.05
CA GLU A 386 1.89 -20.42 -0.24
C GLU A 386 1.57 -19.01 -0.75
N VAL A 387 2.61 -18.19 -0.93
CA VAL A 387 2.48 -16.78 -1.30
C VAL A 387 3.34 -16.50 -2.52
N ILE A 388 2.73 -15.97 -3.58
CA ILE A 388 3.48 -15.33 -4.67
C ILE A 388 3.65 -13.87 -4.28
N SER A 389 4.87 -13.37 -4.26
CA SER A 389 5.19 -12.00 -3.89
C SER A 389 5.83 -11.26 -5.06
N LEU A 390 5.15 -10.21 -5.52
CA LEU A 390 5.74 -9.25 -6.45
C LEU A 390 6.42 -8.16 -5.63
N LEU A 391 7.75 -8.13 -5.73
CA LEU A 391 8.60 -7.23 -4.97
C LEU A 391 9.15 -6.13 -5.86
N ASP A 392 9.21 -4.94 -5.28
CA ASP A 392 9.74 -3.75 -5.87
C ASP A 392 11.04 -3.35 -5.18
N ILE A 393 12.18 -3.52 -5.88
CA ILE A 393 13.50 -3.42 -5.25
C ILE A 393 14.39 -2.30 -5.80
N GLY A 394 13.91 -1.57 -6.80
CA GLY A 394 14.64 -0.44 -7.41
C GLY A 394 16.01 -0.86 -7.91
N GLU A 395 17.03 -0.03 -7.68
CA GLU A 395 18.38 -0.34 -8.14
C GLU A 395 19.06 -1.50 -7.40
N LYS A 396 18.45 -2.02 -6.32
CA LYS A 396 19.06 -3.06 -5.50
C LYS A 396 18.93 -4.43 -6.17
N ASP A 397 19.69 -5.38 -5.64
CA ASP A 397 19.65 -6.79 -6.08
C ASP A 397 18.74 -7.66 -5.19
N TYR A 398 18.19 -7.10 -4.10
CA TYR A 398 17.24 -7.75 -3.18
C TYR A 398 16.31 -6.74 -2.49
N SER A 399 15.14 -7.20 -2.02
CA SER A 399 14.20 -6.38 -1.23
C SER A 399 14.66 -6.32 0.22
N HIS A 400 14.78 -5.11 0.78
CA HIS A 400 15.00 -4.96 2.22
C HIS A 400 13.72 -5.26 3.01
N SER A 401 12.56 -4.87 2.47
CA SER A 401 11.26 -5.01 3.11
C SER A 401 10.97 -6.46 3.48
N ILE A 402 11.25 -7.41 2.57
CA ILE A 402 11.05 -8.84 2.88
C ILE A 402 11.99 -9.33 3.97
N CYS A 403 13.24 -8.85 4.03
CA CYS A 403 14.19 -9.24 5.07
C CYS A 403 13.72 -8.78 6.47
N TYR A 404 12.89 -7.73 6.55
CA TYR A 404 12.36 -7.22 7.81
C TYR A 404 11.32 -8.13 8.46
N LEU A 405 10.77 -9.08 7.70
CA LEU A 405 9.87 -10.11 8.23
C LEU A 405 10.61 -11.24 8.95
N PHE A 406 11.94 -11.29 8.88
CA PHE A 406 12.78 -12.39 9.37
C PHE A 406 13.61 -12.00 10.59
N ASN A 407 14.05 -13.00 11.35
CA ASN A 407 14.82 -12.81 12.58
C ASN A 407 16.14 -12.07 12.32
N GLY A 408 16.47 -11.09 13.16
CA GLY A 408 17.69 -10.30 13.00
C GLY A 408 17.64 -9.25 11.88
N GLY A 409 16.49 -9.09 11.19
CA GLY A 409 16.21 -7.85 10.48
C GLY A 409 16.33 -6.66 11.46
N PRO A 410 16.56 -5.42 11.01
CA PRO A 410 16.61 -4.25 11.89
C PRO A 410 15.31 -4.14 12.69
N VAL A 411 15.29 -4.74 13.89
CA VAL A 411 14.15 -4.71 14.79
C VAL A 411 14.17 -3.35 15.49
N THR A 412 13.24 -2.48 15.14
CA THR A 412 12.78 -1.48 16.09
C THR A 412 11.74 -2.19 16.94
N ASN A 413 11.97 -2.34 18.25
CA ASN A 413 11.08 -3.08 19.18
C ASN A 413 9.70 -2.41 19.36
N GLY A 414 9.01 -1.98 18.30
CA GLY A 414 7.72 -1.28 18.35
C GLY A 414 7.77 0.11 19.01
N VAL A 415 8.86 0.43 19.71
CA VAL A 415 9.06 1.68 20.46
C VAL A 415 10.05 2.53 19.67
N ALA A 416 9.61 3.72 19.27
CA ALA A 416 10.43 4.71 18.59
C ALA A 416 11.71 4.97 19.40
N SER A 417 12.83 4.42 18.95
CA SER A 417 14.13 4.94 19.37
C SER A 417 14.49 6.07 18.41
N SER A 418 14.87 7.23 18.95
CA SER A 418 15.29 8.41 18.19
C SER A 418 16.45 8.15 17.21
N SER A 419 17.11 6.99 17.30
CA SER A 419 18.18 6.54 16.41
C SER A 419 17.71 5.91 15.09
N GLY A 420 16.40 5.65 14.91
CA GLY A 420 15.85 5.03 13.70
C GLY A 420 14.75 5.83 12.99
N SER A 421 14.48 7.07 13.40
CA SER A 421 13.42 7.89 12.81
C SER A 421 13.93 8.66 11.60
N THR A 422 13.28 8.48 10.45
CA THR A 422 13.47 9.34 9.28
C THR A 422 12.59 10.57 9.49
N PHE A 423 13.18 11.71 9.83
CA PHE A 423 12.48 12.98 10.14
C PHE A 423 11.53 12.95 11.34
N GLY A 424 11.87 12.15 12.36
CA GLY A 424 11.03 11.97 13.54
C GLY A 424 9.85 11.03 13.32
N VAL A 425 9.76 10.39 12.15
CA VAL A 425 8.79 9.35 11.86
C VAL A 425 9.45 7.98 12.05
N PRO A 426 9.01 7.15 13.01
CA PRO A 426 9.54 5.80 13.15
C PRO A 426 9.12 4.92 11.97
N LEU A 427 9.94 3.93 11.63
CA LEU A 427 9.50 2.77 10.84
C LEU A 427 9.51 1.57 11.78
N LEU A 428 8.41 0.80 11.79
CA LEU A 428 8.28 -0.38 12.62
C LEU A 428 8.39 -1.62 11.75
N HIS A 429 9.09 -2.62 12.29
CA HIS A 429 9.26 -3.90 11.63
C HIS A 429 8.81 -5.00 12.58
N PHE A 430 8.00 -5.91 12.05
CA PHE A 430 7.38 -7.00 12.80
C PHE A 430 7.95 -8.31 12.28
N GLN A 431 8.62 -9.06 13.14
CA GLN A 431 9.10 -10.39 12.78
C GLN A 431 7.90 -11.33 12.58
N ILE A 432 7.86 -11.98 11.43
CA ILE A 432 6.85 -12.97 11.03
C ILE A 432 7.46 -14.36 10.97
N PHE A 433 8.74 -14.47 10.62
CA PHE A 433 9.43 -15.73 10.38
C PHE A 433 10.67 -15.93 11.29
N GLU A 434 10.99 -17.18 11.58
CA GLU A 434 12.08 -17.60 12.47
C GLU A 434 13.45 -17.51 11.81
N GLU A 435 13.54 -17.73 10.49
CA GLU A 435 14.78 -17.77 9.73
C GLU A 435 15.53 -16.43 9.80
N SER A 436 16.85 -16.47 9.63
CA SER A 436 17.68 -15.27 9.70
C SER A 436 17.47 -14.38 8.49
N ALA A 437 17.30 -13.08 8.72
CA ALA A 437 17.25 -12.06 7.67
C ALA A 437 18.52 -12.05 6.79
N ASP A 438 19.69 -12.35 7.37
CA ASP A 438 20.94 -12.45 6.61
C ASP A 438 20.93 -13.67 5.67
N ASP A 439 20.43 -14.81 6.14
CA ASP A 439 20.29 -16.02 5.32
C ASP A 439 19.28 -15.80 4.18
N ILE A 440 18.14 -15.18 4.47
CA ILE A 440 17.15 -14.82 3.45
C ILE A 440 17.73 -13.84 2.43
N LYS A 441 18.47 -12.82 2.89
CA LYS A 441 19.18 -11.92 1.99
C LYS A 441 20.13 -12.66 1.06
N GLN A 442 20.89 -13.64 1.56
CA GLN A 442 21.76 -14.46 0.69
C GLN A 442 20.95 -15.30 -0.31
N GLN A 443 19.82 -15.87 0.10
CA GLN A 443 18.94 -16.60 -0.82
C GLN A 443 18.42 -15.68 -1.93
N LEU A 444 17.94 -14.48 -1.59
CA LEU A 444 17.43 -13.48 -2.54
C LEU A 444 18.49 -13.03 -3.55
N LEU A 445 19.72 -12.77 -3.08
CA LEU A 445 20.84 -12.40 -3.95
C LEU A 445 21.20 -13.50 -4.95
N ASN A 446 21.02 -14.76 -4.57
CA ASN A 446 21.34 -15.94 -5.37
C ASN A 446 20.18 -16.39 -6.29
N LEU A 447 19.04 -15.71 -6.26
CA LEU A 447 17.93 -16.06 -7.14
C LEU A 447 18.31 -15.91 -8.61
N PRO A 448 17.87 -16.83 -9.50
CA PRO A 448 17.96 -16.68 -10.93
C PRO A 448 17.49 -15.31 -11.44
N LYS A 449 18.21 -14.77 -12.42
CA LYS A 449 17.97 -13.43 -12.96
C LYS A 449 17.51 -13.49 -14.42
N VAL A 450 16.32 -12.97 -14.69
CA VAL A 450 15.78 -12.76 -16.04
C VAL A 450 16.19 -11.39 -16.54
N ARG A 451 16.72 -11.32 -17.77
CA ARG A 451 17.20 -10.08 -18.39
C ARG A 451 16.75 -10.00 -19.85
N HIS A 452 16.59 -8.78 -20.36
CA HIS A 452 16.40 -8.54 -21.78
C HIS A 452 17.65 -7.84 -22.35
N PRO A 453 18.26 -8.33 -23.45
CA PRO A 453 19.37 -7.65 -24.09
C PRO A 453 18.99 -6.23 -24.50
N GLY A 454 19.81 -5.24 -24.13
CA GLY A 454 19.60 -3.84 -24.50
C GLY A 454 18.57 -3.09 -23.64
N SER A 455 18.12 -3.66 -22.52
CA SER A 455 17.37 -2.90 -21.50
C SER A 455 18.16 -1.69 -21.02
N LYS A 456 17.46 -0.56 -20.90
CA LYS A 456 17.99 0.73 -20.44
C LYS A 456 17.54 1.06 -19.03
N LYS A 457 16.37 0.58 -18.61
CA LYS A 457 15.76 0.89 -17.32
C LYS A 457 15.63 -0.36 -16.45
N LEU A 458 15.26 -1.51 -17.02
CA LEU A 458 15.27 -2.78 -16.32
C LEU A 458 16.71 -3.29 -16.15
N LYS A 459 17.12 -3.54 -14.90
CA LYS A 459 18.37 -4.26 -14.64
C LYS A 459 18.15 -5.76 -14.79
N HIS A 460 17.16 -6.30 -14.09
CA HIS A 460 16.76 -7.71 -14.13
C HIS A 460 15.45 -7.94 -13.36
N LEU A 461 14.80 -9.07 -13.59
CA LEU A 461 13.88 -9.67 -12.62
C LEU A 461 14.60 -10.79 -11.87
N SER A 462 14.39 -10.92 -10.56
CA SER A 462 14.81 -12.11 -9.82
C SER A 462 13.60 -13.00 -9.59
N ILE A 463 13.76 -14.28 -9.89
CA ILE A 463 12.69 -15.27 -9.80
C ILE A 463 13.17 -16.45 -8.97
N GLY A 464 12.35 -16.90 -8.03
CA GLY A 464 12.59 -18.18 -7.36
C GLY A 464 11.72 -18.37 -6.15
N THR A 465 12.22 -19.11 -5.16
CA THR A 465 11.42 -19.49 -3.98
C THR A 465 12.29 -19.47 -2.74
N ILE A 466 11.72 -18.95 -1.66
CA ILE A 466 12.25 -19.06 -0.30
C ILE A 466 11.19 -19.70 0.59
N THR A 467 11.59 -20.13 1.78
CA THR A 467 10.67 -20.67 2.78
C THR A 467 10.86 -19.96 4.10
N GLY A 468 9.76 -19.76 4.83
CA GLY A 468 9.77 -19.23 6.19
C GLY A 468 8.98 -20.12 7.15
N THR A 469 9.37 -20.14 8.41
CA THR A 469 8.65 -20.78 9.51
C THR A 469 8.12 -19.69 10.41
N THR A 470 6.80 -19.62 10.58
CA THR A 470 6.17 -18.52 11.32
C THR A 470 6.61 -18.49 12.79
N VAL A 471 6.63 -17.30 13.37
CA VAL A 471 6.73 -17.07 14.81
C VAL A 471 5.43 -16.49 15.36
N ASP A 472 5.26 -16.53 16.68
CA ASP A 472 4.16 -15.82 17.33
C ASP A 472 4.36 -14.30 17.17
N ASN A 473 3.38 -13.62 16.57
CA ASN A 473 3.35 -12.16 16.50
C ASN A 473 1.95 -11.69 16.87
N GLU A 474 1.83 -11.02 18.02
CA GLU A 474 0.52 -10.61 18.52
C GLU A 474 -0.14 -9.49 17.73
N TRP A 475 0.65 -8.69 17.00
CA TRP A 475 0.14 -7.52 16.26
C TRP A 475 -0.49 -7.95 14.94
N PHE A 476 0.15 -8.87 14.22
CA PHE A 476 -0.42 -9.49 13.03
C PHE A 476 -1.36 -10.65 13.36
N GLY A 477 -1.15 -11.34 14.50
CA GLY A 477 -1.93 -12.51 14.91
C GLY A 477 -1.36 -13.86 14.44
N THR A 478 -0.12 -13.90 13.95
CA THR A 478 0.53 -15.14 13.50
C THR A 478 0.78 -16.08 14.69
N LYS A 479 0.80 -17.39 14.40
CA LYS A 479 1.14 -18.45 15.35
C LYS A 479 2.42 -19.14 14.91
N ALA A 480 3.26 -19.52 15.88
CA ALA A 480 4.54 -20.15 15.58
C ALA A 480 4.41 -21.55 14.96
N GLY A 481 5.33 -21.89 14.06
CA GLY A 481 5.57 -23.25 13.58
C GLY A 481 4.91 -23.64 12.25
N GLU A 482 4.22 -22.72 11.58
CA GLU A 482 3.66 -22.95 10.24
C GLU A 482 4.74 -22.70 9.17
N LYS A 483 4.88 -23.62 8.23
CA LYS A 483 5.80 -23.45 7.10
C LYS A 483 5.08 -22.74 5.96
N VAL A 484 5.70 -21.69 5.46
CA VAL A 484 5.20 -20.87 4.36
C VAL A 484 6.21 -20.92 3.21
N THR A 485 5.72 -21.23 2.02
CA THR A 485 6.48 -21.12 0.77
C THR A 485 6.22 -19.74 0.16
N ILE A 486 7.28 -19.02 -0.20
CA ILE A 486 7.17 -17.68 -0.82
C ILE A 486 7.85 -17.71 -2.18
N HIS A 487 7.06 -17.58 -3.25
CA HIS A 487 7.53 -17.46 -4.62
C HIS A 487 7.81 -15.99 -4.93
N ILE A 488 9.04 -15.68 -5.29
CA ILE A 488 9.53 -14.31 -5.45
C ILE A 488 9.56 -13.93 -6.93
N VAL A 489 9.01 -12.75 -7.23
CA VAL A 489 9.29 -12.01 -8.46
C VAL A 489 9.71 -10.60 -8.07
N SER A 490 11.00 -10.32 -8.05
CA SER A 490 11.51 -8.99 -7.69
C SER A 490 11.94 -8.21 -8.93
N VAL A 491 11.49 -6.97 -9.09
CA VAL A 491 11.86 -6.10 -10.21
C VAL A 491 12.99 -5.15 -9.81
N SER A 492 14.17 -5.33 -10.40
CA SER A 492 15.33 -4.43 -10.23
C SER A 492 15.45 -3.48 -11.42
N SER A 493 15.47 -2.18 -11.17
CA SER A 493 15.42 -1.14 -12.19
C SER A 493 16.22 0.11 -11.83
N LEU A 494 16.62 0.88 -12.84
CA LEU A 494 17.25 2.21 -12.72
C LEU A 494 16.25 3.36 -12.61
N VAL A 495 14.95 3.03 -12.58
CA VAL A 495 13.90 3.96 -12.22
C VAL A 495 13.54 3.68 -10.77
N TRP A 496 13.33 4.72 -9.98
CA TRP A 496 12.92 4.56 -8.59
C TRP A 496 11.89 5.59 -8.18
N VAL A 497 11.22 5.33 -7.06
CA VAL A 497 10.41 6.31 -6.33
C VAL A 497 11.36 7.07 -5.41
N ASP A 498 11.40 8.41 -5.44
CA ASP A 498 12.30 9.32 -4.70
C ASP A 498 13.25 10.13 -5.61
N ASP A 499 13.35 9.81 -6.90
CA ASP A 499 13.88 10.74 -7.88
C ASP A 499 12.69 11.18 -8.73
N LEU A 500 12.49 12.49 -8.93
CA LEU A 500 11.62 13.03 -9.99
C LEU A 500 12.15 12.52 -11.33
N GLU A 501 11.90 11.25 -11.60
CA GLU A 501 12.37 10.56 -12.76
C GLU A 501 11.72 11.28 -13.94
N ASP A 502 12.41 11.28 -15.07
CA ASP A 502 11.72 11.47 -16.34
C ASP A 502 10.60 10.42 -16.42
N PHE A 503 9.37 10.74 -16.00
CA PHE A 503 8.20 9.85 -15.98
C PHE A 503 8.05 9.03 -17.27
N PRO A 504 8.37 9.56 -18.46
CA PRO A 504 8.63 8.80 -19.69
C PRO A 504 9.59 7.59 -19.61
N SER A 505 10.33 7.39 -18.54
CA SER A 505 11.17 6.23 -18.27
C SER A 505 10.36 5.04 -17.78
N TYR A 506 9.22 5.28 -17.14
CA TYR A 506 8.32 4.20 -16.69
C TYR A 506 7.77 3.40 -17.87
N LYS A 507 7.42 4.03 -19.01
CA LYS A 507 7.03 3.28 -20.21
C LYS A 507 8.13 2.38 -20.77
N LEU A 508 9.40 2.81 -20.68
CA LEU A 508 10.53 1.99 -21.10
C LEU A 508 10.69 0.79 -20.15
N LEU A 509 10.60 1.03 -18.84
CA LEU A 509 10.64 -0.03 -17.84
C LEU A 509 9.55 -1.08 -18.10
N VAL A 510 8.29 -0.68 -18.27
CA VAL A 510 7.18 -1.62 -18.55
C VAL A 510 7.46 -2.44 -19.81
N GLY A 511 7.84 -1.79 -20.91
CA GLY A 511 8.15 -2.50 -22.15
C GLY A 511 9.31 -3.48 -22.02
N GLU A 512 10.36 -3.11 -21.27
CA GLU A 512 11.52 -3.96 -21.03
C GLU A 512 11.19 -5.17 -20.13
N ILE A 513 10.32 -5.01 -19.14
CA ILE A 513 9.82 -6.14 -18.32
C ILE A 513 9.05 -7.12 -19.20
N VAL A 514 8.08 -6.63 -19.98
CA VAL A 514 7.28 -7.47 -20.88
C VAL A 514 8.17 -8.20 -21.89
N ALA A 515 9.12 -7.49 -22.51
CA ALA A 515 10.07 -8.08 -23.45
C ALA A 515 10.99 -9.13 -22.79
N ALA A 516 11.44 -8.90 -21.55
CA ALA A 516 12.26 -9.85 -20.80
C ALA A 516 11.50 -11.15 -20.54
N MET A 517 10.28 -11.07 -20.02
CA MET A 517 9.48 -12.25 -19.68
C MET A 517 8.99 -13.01 -20.93
N ALA A 518 8.71 -12.29 -22.02
CA ALA A 518 8.31 -12.91 -23.28
C ALA A 518 9.50 -13.46 -24.10
N SER A 519 10.75 -13.22 -23.70
CA SER A 519 11.92 -13.66 -24.48
C SER A 519 12.06 -15.18 -24.50
N THR A 520 12.46 -15.74 -25.65
CA THR A 520 12.78 -17.17 -25.79
C THR A 520 13.93 -17.59 -24.87
N ASP A 521 14.87 -16.69 -24.61
CA ASP A 521 16.04 -16.97 -23.76
C ASP A 521 15.65 -17.17 -22.29
N ASN A 522 14.50 -16.62 -21.88
CA ASN A 522 13.98 -16.69 -20.52
C ASN A 522 12.79 -17.66 -20.37
N ALA A 523 12.33 -18.27 -21.47
CA ALA A 523 11.08 -19.04 -21.52
C ALA A 523 11.05 -20.19 -20.51
N GLU A 524 12.15 -20.93 -20.36
CA GLU A 524 12.22 -22.04 -19.39
C GLU A 524 12.04 -21.56 -17.95
N MET A 525 12.70 -20.45 -17.59
CA MET A 525 12.68 -19.91 -16.23
C MET A 525 11.30 -19.36 -15.89
N VAL A 526 10.73 -18.55 -16.80
CA VAL A 526 9.38 -17.98 -16.61
C VAL A 526 8.33 -19.08 -16.56
N ARG A 527 8.43 -20.09 -17.44
CA ARG A 527 7.49 -21.23 -17.45
C ARG A 527 7.58 -22.05 -16.17
N SER A 528 8.77 -22.56 -15.85
CA SER A 528 8.93 -23.56 -14.78
C SER A 528 8.78 -22.97 -13.39
N GLN A 529 9.18 -21.71 -13.17
CA GLN A 529 9.19 -21.12 -11.84
C GLN A 529 8.00 -20.20 -11.55
N LEU A 530 7.39 -19.59 -12.58
CA LEU A 530 6.24 -18.69 -12.39
C LEU A 530 4.94 -19.30 -12.91
N LEU A 531 4.83 -19.57 -14.21
CA LEU A 531 3.57 -20.07 -14.77
C LEU A 531 3.19 -21.44 -14.19
N GLY A 532 4.16 -22.33 -14.01
CA GLY A 532 3.95 -23.64 -13.37
C GLY A 532 3.41 -23.52 -11.95
N THR A 533 3.94 -22.57 -11.17
CA THR A 533 3.48 -22.26 -9.82
C THR A 533 2.06 -21.66 -9.84
N MET A 534 1.84 -20.61 -10.63
CA MET A 534 0.59 -19.85 -10.64
C MET A 534 -0.63 -20.63 -11.15
N MET A 535 -0.40 -21.69 -11.91
CA MET A 535 -1.46 -22.44 -12.61
C MET A 535 -1.54 -23.92 -12.23
N HIS A 536 -0.73 -24.38 -11.27
CA HIS A 536 -0.64 -25.79 -10.83
C HIS A 536 -0.68 -26.80 -11.99
N TYR A 537 0.25 -26.67 -12.96
CA TYR A 537 0.37 -27.59 -14.10
C TYR A 537 0.92 -28.96 -13.75
#